data_AF-A0A096MJA4-F1
#
_entry.id   AF-A0A096MJA4-F1
#
_cell.length_a   1.000
_cell.length_b   1.000
_cell.length_c   1.000
_cell.angle_alpha   90.00
_cell.angle_beta   90.00
_cell.angle_gamma   90.00
#
_symmetry.space_group_name_H-M   'P 1'
#
loop_
_entity.id
_entity.type
_entity.pdbx_description
1 polymer ?
#
loop_
_entity_poly.entity_id
_entity_poly.type
_entity_poly.pdbx_seq_one_letter_code
_entity_poly.pdbx_strand_id
1 'polypeptide(L)'
;MAFFSRLDLHEGLRTLSVLQWIPVYVILGTLSILGIPYFLLFSTFWPLSVLFLAWVAYDWNTHSQDGRRSAWVRNWTLWKYFQSYFPVKLVKTHDLSPKHNYIILSHPHGILCYGAFINFATEATGFSRVFPSITPFLATLEGIFWIPFVRDYVMSMVGEPLPVPKILDPDKETVAKYFELYISALRKLFDQHKTKYDFSKTQELTII
;
A
#
# COMPACT_ATOMS: atom_id res chain seq x y z
N MET A 1 39.06 4.92 -5.26
CA MET A 1 38.35 4.09 -4.25
C MET A 1 38.00 4.88 -2.98
N ALA A 2 37.52 6.13 -3.09
CA ALA A 2 37.15 6.96 -1.93
C ALA A 2 35.64 7.30 -1.85
N PHE A 3 34.83 6.79 -2.78
CA PHE A 3 33.38 7.02 -2.80
C PHE A 3 32.64 6.13 -1.79
N PHE A 4 33.14 4.91 -1.55
CA PHE A 4 32.48 3.93 -0.67
C PHE A 4 32.91 4.01 0.81
N SER A 5 33.92 4.81 1.16
CA SER A 5 34.43 4.90 2.54
C SER A 5 33.64 5.86 3.45
N ARG A 6 32.58 6.50 2.94
CA ARG A 6 31.70 7.41 3.70
C ARG A 6 30.22 7.01 3.70
N LEU A 7 29.86 5.88 3.09
CA LEU A 7 28.48 5.39 3.15
C LEU A 7 28.25 4.75 4.53
N ASP A 8 27.51 5.45 5.39
CA ASP A 8 26.86 4.81 6.52
C ASP A 8 25.99 3.67 5.98
N LEU A 9 26.36 2.43 6.31
CA LEU A 9 25.65 1.24 5.87
C LEU A 9 24.16 1.32 6.21
N HIS A 10 23.82 1.92 7.35
CA HIS A 10 22.44 2.08 7.78
C HIS A 10 21.67 3.02 6.85
N GLU A 11 22.30 4.12 6.44
CA GLU A 11 21.71 5.08 5.50
C GLU A 11 21.63 4.51 4.07
N GLY A 12 22.62 3.70 3.68
CA GLY A 12 22.59 2.92 2.45
C GLY A 12 21.40 1.95 2.41
N LEU A 13 21.16 1.21 3.49
CA LEU A 13 20.04 0.27 3.58
C LEU A 13 18.67 0.98 3.55
N ARG A 14 18.52 2.12 4.22
CA ARG A 14 17.31 2.95 4.12
C ARG A 14 17.05 3.41 2.69
N THR A 15 18.08 3.97 2.05
CA THR A 15 17.98 4.46 0.68
C THR A 15 17.64 3.32 -0.29
N LEU A 16 18.33 2.18 -0.19
CA LEU A 16 18.05 0.99 -1.01
C LEU A 16 16.63 0.46 -0.80
N SER A 17 16.11 0.50 0.43
CA SER A 17 14.76 0.02 0.73
C SER A 17 13.65 0.80 0.01
N VAL A 18 13.87 2.09 -0.24
CA VAL A 18 12.97 2.94 -1.02
C VAL A 18 13.24 2.79 -2.51
N LEU A 19 14.52 2.80 -2.91
CA LEU A 19 14.92 2.70 -4.32
C LEU A 19 14.50 1.39 -4.98
N GLN A 20 14.44 0.28 -4.24
CA GLN A 20 14.00 -1.01 -4.79
C GLN A 20 12.52 -1.05 -5.15
N TRP A 21 11.71 -0.12 -4.62
CA TRP A 21 10.25 -0.15 -4.73
C TRP A 21 9.76 -0.23 -6.18
N ILE A 22 10.11 0.74 -7.01
CA ILE A 22 9.72 0.77 -8.44
C ILE A 22 10.37 -0.39 -9.23
N PRO A 23 11.69 -0.65 -9.11
CA PRO A 23 12.34 -1.79 -9.75
C PRO A 23 11.66 -3.14 -9.49
N VAL A 24 11.18 -3.41 -8.28
CA VAL A 24 10.45 -4.66 -7.97
C VAL A 24 9.23 -4.79 -8.86
N TYR A 25 8.39 -3.76 -8.98
CA TYR A 25 7.21 -3.81 -9.84
C TYR A 25 7.58 -3.97 -11.33
N VAL A 26 8.63 -3.27 -11.78
CA VAL A 26 9.11 -3.37 -13.16
C VAL A 26 9.61 -4.79 -13.46
N ILE A 27 10.40 -5.39 -12.57
CA ILE A 27 10.93 -6.74 -12.73
C ILE A 27 9.80 -7.76 -12.73
N LEU A 28 8.90 -7.73 -11.75
CA LEU A 28 7.78 -8.66 -11.66
C LEU A 28 6.82 -8.52 -12.86
N GLY A 29 6.58 -7.29 -13.31
CA GLY A 29 5.79 -7.02 -14.52
C GLY A 29 6.48 -7.53 -15.79
N THR A 30 7.78 -7.30 -15.93
CA THR A 30 8.57 -7.79 -17.08
C THR A 30 8.61 -9.31 -17.14
N LEU A 31 8.82 -9.98 -16.00
CA LEU A 31 8.77 -11.44 -15.92
C LEU A 31 7.40 -11.97 -16.30
N SER A 32 6.32 -11.27 -15.92
CA SER A 32 4.96 -11.66 -16.27
C SER A 32 4.66 -11.49 -17.77
N ILE A 33 5.00 -10.33 -18.33
CA ILE A 33 4.62 -9.95 -19.70
C ILE A 33 5.54 -10.56 -20.76
N LEU A 34 6.84 -10.62 -20.48
CA LEU A 34 7.84 -11.12 -21.44
C LEU A 34 8.36 -12.51 -21.05
N GLY A 35 8.63 -12.73 -19.77
CA GLY A 35 9.20 -13.98 -19.27
C GLY A 35 8.27 -15.17 -19.49
N ILE A 36 7.02 -15.09 -19.03
CA ILE A 36 6.05 -16.19 -19.15
C ILE A 36 5.86 -16.61 -20.62
N PRO A 37 5.57 -15.70 -21.58
CA PRO A 37 5.45 -16.07 -22.99
C PRO A 37 6.76 -16.59 -23.59
N TYR A 38 7.91 -16.03 -23.20
CA TYR A 38 9.21 -16.50 -23.68
C TYR A 38 9.46 -17.97 -23.28
N PHE A 39 9.26 -18.30 -22.00
CA PHE A 39 9.43 -19.68 -21.53
C PHE A 39 8.40 -20.62 -22.14
N LEU A 40 7.18 -20.13 -22.40
CA LEU A 40 6.12 -20.93 -23.02
C LEU A 40 6.42 -21.29 -24.48
N LEU A 41 7.00 -20.36 -25.24
CA LEU A 41 7.20 -20.52 -26.70
C LEU A 41 8.60 -21.00 -27.10
N PHE A 42 9.63 -20.67 -26.32
CA PHE A 42 11.03 -20.79 -26.74
C PHE A 42 11.91 -21.59 -25.76
N SER A 43 11.36 -22.20 -24.71
CA SER A 43 12.13 -22.93 -23.70
C SER A 43 11.60 -24.33 -23.44
N THR A 44 12.51 -25.26 -23.08
CA THR A 44 12.15 -26.59 -22.57
C THR A 44 11.40 -26.51 -21.24
N PHE A 45 11.48 -25.39 -20.53
CA PHE A 45 10.77 -25.13 -19.28
C PHE A 45 9.32 -24.64 -19.45
N TRP A 46 8.75 -24.73 -20.66
CA TRP A 46 7.35 -24.37 -20.92
C TRP A 46 6.32 -24.99 -19.96
N PRO A 47 6.50 -26.21 -19.40
CA PRO A 47 5.53 -26.75 -18.44
C PRO A 47 5.38 -25.88 -17.19
N LEU A 48 6.44 -25.17 -16.77
CA LEU A 48 6.38 -24.25 -15.63
C LEU A 48 5.48 -23.06 -15.93
N SER A 49 5.60 -22.48 -17.13
CA SER A 49 4.71 -21.41 -17.58
C SER A 49 3.25 -21.88 -17.64
N VAL A 50 2.99 -23.08 -18.14
CA VAL A 50 1.62 -23.63 -18.21
C VAL A 50 1.04 -23.89 -16.83
N LEU A 51 1.80 -24.51 -15.93
CA LEU A 51 1.36 -24.74 -14.55
C LEU A 51 1.06 -23.43 -13.83
N PHE A 52 1.92 -22.42 -14.00
CA PHE A 52 1.71 -21.11 -13.40
C PHE A 52 0.50 -20.39 -13.99
N LEU A 53 0.31 -20.42 -15.31
CA LEU A 53 -0.87 -19.83 -15.96
C LEU A 53 -2.17 -20.56 -15.57
N ALA A 54 -2.13 -21.89 -15.43
CA ALA A 54 -3.26 -22.67 -14.94
C ALA A 54 -3.61 -22.30 -13.49
N TRP A 55 -2.60 -22.09 -12.64
CA TRP A 55 -2.78 -21.56 -11.29
C TRP A 55 -3.44 -20.18 -11.31
N VAL A 56 -2.90 -19.24 -12.10
CA VAL A 56 -3.46 -17.88 -12.22
C VAL A 56 -4.90 -17.91 -12.73
N ALA A 57 -5.22 -18.79 -13.68
CA ALA A 57 -6.58 -18.94 -14.21
C ALA A 57 -7.53 -19.53 -13.16
N TYR A 58 -7.10 -20.56 -12.42
CA TYR A 58 -7.87 -21.17 -11.33
C TYR A 58 -8.17 -20.16 -10.22
N ASP A 59 -7.17 -19.38 -9.84
CA ASP A 59 -7.21 -18.50 -8.69
C ASP A 59 -7.55 -17.04 -9.08
N TRP A 60 -7.96 -16.77 -10.34
CA TRP A 60 -8.16 -15.43 -10.90
C TRP A 60 -8.88 -14.45 -9.96
N ASN A 61 -10.04 -14.84 -9.42
CA ASN A 61 -10.90 -13.99 -8.60
C ASN A 61 -10.42 -13.77 -7.16
N THR A 62 -9.36 -14.43 -6.69
CA THR A 62 -8.95 -14.34 -5.29
C THR A 62 -8.55 -12.92 -4.87
N HIS A 63 -8.14 -12.06 -5.80
CA HIS A 63 -7.85 -10.65 -5.49
C HIS A 63 -9.09 -9.82 -5.10
N SER A 64 -10.30 -10.26 -5.46
CA SER A 64 -11.55 -9.56 -5.19
C SER A 64 -12.41 -10.23 -4.09
N GLN A 65 -12.05 -11.44 -3.67
CA GLN A 65 -12.82 -12.21 -2.67
C GLN A 65 -12.09 -12.32 -1.34
N ASP A 66 -10.98 -13.05 -1.27
CA ASP A 66 -10.35 -13.42 0.01
C ASP A 66 -8.99 -12.73 0.24
N GLY A 67 -8.35 -12.23 -0.81
CA GLY A 67 -6.96 -11.77 -0.75
C GLY A 67 -6.00 -12.91 -0.34
N ARG A 68 -4.69 -12.63 -0.23
CA ARG A 68 -3.71 -13.62 0.30
C ARG A 68 -2.67 -12.96 1.20
N ARG A 69 -3.12 -12.26 2.23
CA ARG A 69 -2.23 -11.54 3.16
C ARG A 69 -1.26 -12.49 3.84
N SER A 70 0.03 -12.19 3.72
CA SER A 70 1.12 -12.93 4.35
C SER A 70 1.66 -12.15 5.53
N ALA A 71 1.46 -12.68 6.74
CA ALA A 71 2.08 -12.11 7.93
C ALA A 71 3.61 -12.04 7.78
N TRP A 72 4.23 -13.00 7.10
CA TRP A 72 5.67 -13.02 6.88
C TRP A 72 6.13 -11.84 6.01
N VAL A 73 5.51 -11.62 4.85
CA VAL A 73 5.86 -10.50 3.96
C VAL A 73 5.61 -9.17 4.67
N ARG A 74 4.48 -9.01 5.36
CA ARG A 74 4.14 -7.78 6.08
C ARG A 74 5.12 -7.44 7.21
N ASN A 75 5.85 -8.42 7.73
CA ASN A 75 6.84 -8.27 8.81
C ASN A 75 8.30 -8.20 8.32
N TRP A 76 8.55 -8.14 7.01
CA TRP A 76 9.92 -8.01 6.50
C TRP A 76 10.64 -6.78 7.06
N THR A 77 11.90 -6.97 7.46
CA THR A 77 12.77 -5.91 7.99
C THR A 77 12.95 -4.75 7.01
N LEU A 78 12.86 -5.04 5.70
CA LEU A 78 12.87 -4.05 4.62
C LEU A 78 11.90 -2.88 4.90
N TRP A 79 10.70 -3.17 5.41
CA TRP A 79 9.69 -2.14 5.68
C TRP A 79 10.06 -1.22 6.83
N LYS A 80 10.87 -1.69 7.79
CA LYS A 80 11.37 -0.85 8.89
C LYS A 80 12.40 0.16 8.40
N TYR A 81 13.27 -0.25 7.46
CA TYR A 81 14.19 0.66 6.78
C TYR A 81 13.43 1.70 5.94
N PHE A 82 12.39 1.26 5.23
CA PHE A 82 11.53 2.14 4.43
C PHE A 82 10.83 3.18 5.32
N GLN A 83 10.20 2.73 6.40
CA GLN A 83 9.55 3.58 7.39
C GLN A 83 10.52 4.61 7.99
N SER A 84 11.78 4.21 8.24
CA SER A 84 12.81 5.07 8.81
C SER A 84 13.33 6.13 7.85
N TYR A 85 13.28 5.89 6.53
CA TYR A 85 13.73 6.87 5.51
C TYR A 85 12.79 8.09 5.44
N PHE A 86 11.46 7.88 5.49
CA PHE A 86 10.44 8.95 5.47
C PHE A 86 9.86 9.29 6.86
N PRO A 87 10.62 9.06 7.94
CA PRO A 87 10.15 8.86 9.32
C PRO A 87 8.63 8.67 9.52
N VAL A 88 8.03 7.66 8.87
CA VAL A 88 6.57 7.46 8.89
C VAL A 88 6.13 7.04 10.29
N LYS A 89 5.12 7.73 10.85
CA LYS A 89 4.60 7.43 12.19
C LYS A 89 3.09 7.21 12.14
N LEU A 90 2.63 6.18 12.84
CA LEU A 90 1.22 5.96 13.13
C LEU A 90 0.89 6.61 14.49
N VAL A 91 0.10 7.68 14.48
CA VAL A 91 -0.33 8.37 15.71
C VAL A 91 -1.82 8.11 15.90
N LYS A 92 -2.16 7.37 16.96
CA LYS A 92 -3.55 7.15 17.36
C LYS A 92 -4.07 8.39 18.08
N THR A 93 -5.09 9.01 17.51
CA THR A 93 -5.75 10.18 18.12
C THR A 93 -7.00 9.79 18.91
N HIS A 94 -7.70 8.73 18.49
CA HIS A 94 -8.93 8.24 19.11
C HIS A 94 -9.00 6.72 19.05
N ASP A 95 -9.76 6.13 19.98
CA ASP A 95 -10.13 4.73 19.92
C ASP A 95 -11.16 4.49 18.82
N LEU A 96 -10.94 3.44 18.04
CA LEU A 96 -11.88 2.95 17.04
C LEU A 96 -12.55 1.70 17.61
N SER A 97 -13.89 1.69 17.61
CA SER A 97 -14.67 0.57 18.12
C SER A 97 -14.59 -0.62 17.16
N PRO A 98 -14.28 -1.83 17.62
CA PRO A 98 -14.24 -3.02 16.76
C PRO A 98 -15.63 -3.46 16.26
N LYS A 99 -16.70 -2.80 16.71
CA LYS A 99 -18.09 -3.13 16.31
C LYS A 99 -18.47 -2.55 14.94
N HIS A 100 -17.62 -1.72 14.34
CA HIS A 100 -17.91 -1.03 13.09
C HIS A 100 -16.81 -1.24 12.06
N ASN A 101 -17.20 -1.22 10.79
CA ASN A 101 -16.27 -1.14 9.67
C ASN A 101 -15.99 0.33 9.36
N TYR A 102 -14.73 0.66 9.11
CA TYR A 102 -14.29 2.03 8.83
C TYR A 102 -13.69 2.13 7.42
N ILE A 103 -14.07 3.17 6.70
CA ILE A 103 -13.35 3.60 5.49
C ILE A 103 -12.35 4.67 5.95
N ILE A 104 -11.06 4.36 5.80
CA ILE A 104 -9.98 5.27 6.17
C ILE A 104 -9.56 6.04 4.92
N LEU A 105 -9.61 7.37 5.03
CA LEU A 105 -9.17 8.27 3.97
C LEU A 105 -7.71 8.66 4.21
N SER A 106 -6.90 8.65 3.15
CA SER A 106 -5.46 8.96 3.19
C SER A 106 -5.14 10.14 2.29
N HIS A 107 -4.48 11.17 2.84
CA HIS A 107 -4.06 12.36 2.10
C HIS A 107 -2.70 12.88 2.62
N PRO A 108 -1.79 13.38 1.75
CA PRO A 108 -1.89 13.34 0.29
C PRO A 108 -1.70 11.91 -0.25
N HIS A 109 -2.31 11.63 -1.40
CA HIS A 109 -2.16 10.36 -2.09
C HIS A 109 -1.39 10.57 -3.40
N GLY A 110 -0.11 10.20 -3.41
CA GLY A 110 0.66 10.08 -4.65
C GLY A 110 0.45 8.72 -5.31
N ILE A 111 0.98 8.51 -6.51
CA ILE A 111 0.87 7.23 -7.26
C ILE A 111 1.34 6.02 -6.43
N LEU A 112 2.33 6.22 -5.54
CA LEU A 112 2.97 5.15 -4.76
C LEU A 112 2.54 5.08 -3.29
N CYS A 113 1.78 6.07 -2.80
CA CYS A 113 1.11 6.05 -1.49
C CYS A 113 1.95 5.58 -0.29
N TYR A 114 3.25 5.91 -0.23
CA TYR A 114 4.18 5.30 0.74
C TYR A 114 3.68 5.32 2.19
N GLY A 115 3.08 6.42 2.63
CA GLY A 115 2.54 6.53 3.99
C GLY A 115 1.39 5.55 4.27
N ALA A 116 0.44 5.41 3.34
CA ALA A 116 -0.66 4.46 3.47
C ALA A 116 -0.17 3.02 3.39
N PHE A 117 0.72 2.72 2.44
CA PHE A 117 1.32 1.40 2.30
C PHE A 117 2.04 0.98 3.59
N ILE A 118 2.97 1.80 4.08
CA ILE A 118 3.76 1.49 5.27
C ILE A 118 2.88 1.32 6.51
N ASN A 119 1.84 2.14 6.69
CA ASN A 119 0.98 2.06 7.86
C ASN A 119 -0.07 0.95 7.82
N PHE A 120 -0.65 0.65 6.66
CA PHE A 120 -1.82 -0.22 6.57
C PHE A 120 -1.54 -1.55 5.88
N ALA A 121 -0.59 -1.61 4.95
CA ALA A 121 -0.24 -2.86 4.26
C ALA A 121 0.85 -3.64 5.02
N THR A 122 1.76 -2.97 5.74
CA THR A 122 2.87 -3.62 6.47
C THR A 122 2.70 -3.53 8.00
N GLU A 123 3.59 -4.18 8.74
CA GLU A 123 3.70 -4.06 10.21
C GLU A 123 4.82 -3.12 10.65
N ALA A 124 5.40 -2.32 9.75
CA ALA A 124 6.55 -1.45 10.05
C ALA A 124 6.27 -0.42 11.16
N THR A 125 5.06 0.15 11.18
CA THR A 125 4.61 1.05 12.26
C THR A 125 3.83 0.33 13.36
N GLY A 126 3.62 -0.97 13.22
CA GLY A 126 2.94 -1.81 14.22
C GLY A 126 1.45 -1.54 14.35
N PHE A 127 0.73 -1.36 13.23
CA PHE A 127 -0.71 -1.11 13.24
C PHE A 127 -1.49 -2.10 14.12
N SER A 128 -1.19 -3.40 14.00
CA SER A 128 -1.85 -4.45 14.78
C SER A 128 -1.61 -4.33 16.29
N ARG A 129 -0.59 -3.61 16.75
CA ARG A 129 -0.37 -3.31 18.17
C ARG A 129 -1.17 -2.10 18.64
N VAL A 130 -1.38 -1.13 17.76
CA VAL A 130 -2.12 0.12 18.06
C VAL A 130 -3.64 -0.12 18.01
N PHE A 131 -4.09 -0.97 17.09
CA PHE A 131 -5.48 -1.36 16.90
C PHE A 131 -5.61 -2.90 16.80
N PRO A 132 -5.50 -3.65 17.91
CA PRO A 132 -5.43 -5.11 17.90
C PRO A 132 -6.71 -5.80 17.40
N SER A 133 -7.85 -5.13 17.50
CA SER A 133 -9.14 -5.65 17.06
C SER A 133 -9.60 -5.10 15.70
N ILE A 134 -8.72 -4.39 14.98
CA ILE A 134 -9.03 -3.83 13.67
C ILE A 134 -8.03 -4.38 12.67
N THR A 135 -8.55 -4.92 11.58
CA THR A 135 -7.73 -5.41 10.49
C THR A 135 -7.74 -4.40 9.35
N PRO A 136 -6.59 -3.81 8.98
CA PRO A 136 -6.53 -2.86 7.87
C PRO A 136 -6.50 -3.62 6.54
N PHE A 137 -7.32 -3.15 5.60
CA PHE A 137 -7.34 -3.59 4.21
C PHE A 137 -7.09 -2.37 3.33
N LEU A 138 -5.98 -2.36 2.61
CA LEU A 138 -5.66 -1.27 1.68
C LEU A 138 -6.11 -1.67 0.28
N ALA A 139 -7.01 -0.90 -0.30
CA ALA A 139 -7.45 -1.08 -1.68
C ALA A 139 -6.43 -0.42 -2.64
N THR A 140 -6.31 -0.98 -3.84
CA THR A 140 -5.46 -0.44 -4.90
C THR A 140 -6.12 -0.62 -6.27
N LEU A 141 -5.47 -0.14 -7.33
CA LEU A 141 -6.00 -0.21 -8.70
C LEU A 141 -6.17 -1.66 -9.15
N GLU A 142 -7.35 -2.01 -9.66
CA GLU A 142 -7.68 -3.37 -10.10
C GLU A 142 -6.70 -3.92 -11.15
N GLY A 143 -6.27 -3.08 -12.10
CA GLY A 143 -5.36 -3.49 -13.18
C GLY A 143 -4.01 -4.03 -12.70
N ILE A 144 -3.58 -3.72 -11.47
CA ILE A 144 -2.37 -4.30 -10.85
C ILE A 144 -2.51 -5.82 -10.69
N PHE A 145 -3.73 -6.30 -10.44
CA PHE A 145 -4.00 -7.72 -10.24
C PHE A 145 -4.10 -8.52 -11.55
N TRP A 146 -4.06 -7.87 -12.71
CA TRP A 146 -4.04 -8.56 -14.01
C TRP A 146 -2.64 -9.04 -14.41
N ILE A 147 -1.59 -8.59 -13.70
CA ILE A 147 -0.20 -8.93 -13.99
C ILE A 147 0.25 -10.03 -13.00
N PRO A 148 0.41 -11.30 -13.44
CA PRO A 148 0.54 -12.47 -12.56
C PRO A 148 1.48 -12.35 -11.35
N PHE A 149 2.76 -12.01 -11.56
CA PHE A 149 3.70 -11.93 -10.42
C PHE A 149 3.49 -10.69 -9.56
N VAL A 150 3.06 -9.58 -10.17
CA VAL A 150 2.72 -8.35 -9.44
C VAL A 150 1.49 -8.58 -8.56
N ARG A 151 0.48 -9.27 -9.09
CA ARG A 151 -0.75 -9.67 -8.40
C ARG A 151 -0.44 -10.41 -7.11
N ASP A 152 0.34 -11.49 -7.18
CA ASP A 152 0.65 -12.31 -6.00
C ASP A 152 1.50 -11.54 -4.98
N TYR A 153 2.45 -10.73 -5.45
CA TYR A 153 3.23 -9.86 -4.57
C TYR A 153 2.35 -8.86 -3.83
N VAL A 154 1.43 -8.19 -4.53
CA VAL A 154 0.52 -7.21 -3.94
C VAL A 154 -0.46 -7.88 -2.98
N MET A 155 -1.10 -8.98 -3.37
CA MET A 155 -2.00 -9.75 -2.50
C MET A 155 -1.33 -10.27 -1.23
N SER A 156 0.00 -10.45 -1.23
CA SER A 156 0.73 -10.84 -0.02
C SER A 156 0.75 -9.74 1.06
N MET A 157 0.48 -8.49 0.70
CA MET A 157 0.52 -7.34 1.62
C MET A 157 -0.87 -6.74 1.84
N VAL A 158 -1.67 -6.62 0.76
CA VAL A 158 -3.05 -6.14 0.80
C VAL A 158 -4.03 -7.30 0.79
N GLY A 159 -5.11 -7.17 1.55
CA GLY A 159 -6.12 -8.23 1.68
C GLY A 159 -7.33 -8.01 0.82
N GLU A 160 -8.33 -8.84 1.09
CA GLU A 160 -9.65 -8.73 0.48
C GLU A 160 -10.17 -7.28 0.52
N PRO A 161 -10.77 -6.81 -0.59
CA PRO A 161 -11.50 -5.56 -0.54
C PRO A 161 -12.67 -5.70 0.44
N LEU A 162 -12.83 -4.71 1.32
CA LEU A 162 -14.00 -4.66 2.19
C LEU A 162 -15.26 -4.58 1.32
N PRO A 163 -16.25 -5.48 1.47
CA PRO A 163 -17.50 -5.41 0.72
C PRO A 163 -18.31 -4.20 1.20
N VAL A 164 -18.13 -3.08 0.53
CA VAL A 164 -18.95 -1.88 0.72
C VAL A 164 -20.08 -1.94 -0.31
N PRO A 165 -21.35 -1.69 0.08
CA PRO A 165 -22.44 -1.60 -0.88
C PRO A 165 -22.08 -0.63 -2.00
N LYS A 166 -22.03 -1.12 -3.23
CA LYS A 166 -21.79 -0.29 -4.40
C LYS A 166 -23.04 0.57 -4.61
N ILE A 167 -22.97 1.82 -4.19
CA ILE A 167 -24.00 2.80 -4.53
C ILE A 167 -23.79 3.11 -6.02
N LEU A 168 -24.64 2.53 -6.87
CA LEU A 168 -24.49 2.57 -8.34
C LEU A 168 -24.61 4.00 -8.89
N ASP A 169 -25.45 4.81 -8.26
CA ASP A 169 -25.63 6.22 -8.54
C ASP A 169 -25.78 6.97 -7.21
N PRO A 170 -24.67 7.29 -6.53
CA PRO A 170 -24.74 8.02 -5.28
C PRO A 170 -25.27 9.42 -5.59
N ASP A 171 -26.29 9.83 -4.86
CA ASP A 171 -26.82 11.17 -5.03
C ASP A 171 -25.71 12.21 -4.76
N LYS A 172 -25.68 13.26 -5.57
CA LYS A 172 -24.62 14.27 -5.51
C LYS A 172 -24.53 14.93 -4.13
N GLU A 173 -25.64 14.98 -3.40
CA GLU A 173 -25.73 15.59 -2.07
C GLU A 173 -25.02 14.74 -1.01
N THR A 174 -25.20 13.42 -1.03
CA THR A 174 -24.51 12.46 -0.16
C THR A 174 -23.02 12.48 -0.42
N VAL A 175 -22.58 12.49 -1.69
CA VAL A 175 -21.16 12.61 -2.03
C VAL A 175 -20.59 13.92 -1.51
N ALA A 176 -21.27 15.04 -1.77
CA ALA A 176 -20.85 16.36 -1.29
C ALA A 176 -20.77 16.40 0.25
N LYS A 177 -21.75 15.82 0.96
CA LYS A 177 -21.79 15.74 2.41
C LYS A 177 -20.56 15.04 2.99
N TYR A 178 -20.23 13.85 2.49
CA TYR A 178 -19.06 13.11 2.98
C TYR A 178 -17.75 13.76 2.56
N PHE A 179 -17.72 14.37 1.37
CA PHE A 179 -16.56 15.14 0.92
C PHE A 179 -16.30 16.35 1.84
N GLU A 180 -17.33 17.14 2.17
CA GLU A 180 -17.21 18.27 3.12
C GLU A 180 -16.80 17.81 4.52
N LEU A 181 -17.36 16.69 5.00
CA LEU A 181 -16.94 16.09 6.28
C LEU A 181 -15.45 15.72 6.27
N TYR A 182 -14.96 15.18 5.16
CA TYR A 182 -13.55 14.85 4.98
C TYR A 182 -12.66 16.10 4.93
N ILE A 183 -13.02 17.10 4.12
CA ILE A 183 -12.27 18.36 3.99
C ILE A 183 -12.17 19.10 5.34
N SER A 184 -13.27 19.18 6.07
CA SER A 184 -13.31 19.81 7.40
C SER A 184 -12.44 19.05 8.41
N ALA A 185 -12.49 17.71 8.42
CA ALA A 185 -11.64 16.88 9.27
C ALA A 185 -10.15 17.04 8.95
N LEU A 186 -9.78 17.10 7.65
CA LEU A 186 -8.40 17.33 7.22
C LEU A 186 -7.86 18.68 7.66
N ARG A 187 -8.63 19.76 7.44
CA ARG A 187 -8.25 21.12 7.87
C ARG A 187 -8.05 21.16 9.38
N LYS A 188 -8.98 20.58 10.15
CA LYS A 188 -8.86 20.47 11.61
C LYS A 188 -7.59 19.72 12.03
N LEU A 189 -7.29 18.57 11.41
CA LEU A 189 -6.10 17.79 11.72
C LEU A 189 -4.81 18.57 11.40
N PHE A 190 -4.77 19.25 10.26
CA PHE A 190 -3.65 20.11 9.87
C PHE A 190 -3.45 21.23 10.88
N ASP A 191 -4.50 21.97 11.23
CA ASP A 191 -4.42 23.07 12.19
C ASP A 191 -3.94 22.63 13.57
N GLN A 192 -4.35 21.44 14.02
CA GLN A 192 -3.93 20.86 15.29
C GLN A 192 -2.44 20.49 15.34
N HIS A 193 -1.80 20.20 14.19
CA HIS A 193 -0.44 19.66 14.15
C HIS A 193 0.56 20.49 13.35
N LYS A 194 0.13 21.53 12.62
CA LYS A 194 0.99 22.27 11.68
C LYS A 194 2.27 22.84 12.31
N THR A 195 2.18 23.40 13.52
CA THR A 195 3.36 23.95 14.23
C THR A 195 4.36 22.89 14.68
N LYS A 196 3.94 21.62 14.84
CA LYS A 196 4.82 20.50 15.18
C LYS A 196 5.70 20.09 14.00
N TYR A 197 5.27 20.39 12.78
CA TYR A 197 5.96 20.02 11.54
C TYR A 197 6.44 21.27 10.78
N ASP A 198 6.86 22.30 11.53
CA ASP A 198 7.50 23.53 11.03
C ASP A 198 6.66 24.40 10.08
N PHE A 199 5.33 24.27 10.10
CA PHE A 199 4.43 25.17 9.38
C PHE A 199 4.00 26.38 10.23
N SER A 200 3.74 27.51 9.57
CA SER A 200 3.27 28.74 10.24
C SER A 200 1.88 28.56 10.87
N LYS A 201 1.63 29.24 12.00
CA LYS A 201 0.29 29.33 12.62
C LYS A 201 -0.77 29.90 11.67
N THR A 202 -0.36 30.80 10.77
CA THR A 202 -1.26 31.44 9.78
C THR A 202 -1.39 30.65 8.49
N GLN A 203 -0.62 29.57 8.31
CA GLN A 203 -0.72 28.76 7.12
C GLN A 203 -2.02 27.97 7.13
N GLU A 204 -2.71 27.96 5.98
CA GLU A 204 -3.93 27.21 5.75
C GLU A 204 -3.68 26.04 4.81
N LEU A 205 -4.44 24.95 4.99
CA LEU A 205 -4.40 23.81 4.09
C LEU A 205 -5.27 24.09 2.85
N THR A 206 -4.61 24.36 1.72
CA THR A 206 -5.25 24.41 0.41
C THR A 206 -5.41 23.01 -0.15
N ILE A 207 -6.66 22.60 -0.40
CA ILE A 207 -6.99 21.35 -1.06
C ILE A 207 -7.43 21.72 -2.47
N ILE A 208 -6.67 21.27 -3.46
CA ILE A 208 -6.83 21.58 -4.89
C ILE A 208 -7.60 20.45 -5.56
#